data_AF-A0A523XGY6-F1
#
_entry.id   AF-A0A523XGY6-F1
#
_cell.length_a   1.000
_cell.length_b   1.000
_cell.length_c   1.000
_cell.angle_alpha   90.00
_cell.angle_beta   90.00
_cell.angle_gamma   90.00
#
_symmetry.space_group_name_H-M   'P 1'
#
loop_
_entity.id
_entity.type
_entity.pdbx_description
1 polymer ?
#
loop_
_entity_poly.entity_id
_entity_poly.type
_entity_poly.pdbx_seq_one_letter_code
_entity_poly.pdbx_strand_id
1 'polypeptide(L)' 'MGQIIQFLREVKIELIKVTWPKRDELLGSTTVVLILSLILSIFIGIADTIISRVVIFILAR' A
#
# COMPACT_ATOMS: atom_id res chain seq x y z
N MET A 1 -19.68 14.46 -31.94
CA MET A 1 -18.74 14.96 -30.92
C MET A 1 -19.40 15.47 -29.63
N GLY A 2 -20.67 15.91 -29.61
CA GLY A 2 -21.32 16.40 -28.38
C GLY A 2 -21.61 15.33 -27.30
N GLN A 3 -21.86 14.08 -27.70
CA GLN A 3 -22.22 12.99 -26.77
C GLN A 3 -21.09 12.60 -25.80
N ILE A 4 -19.82 12.67 -26.24
CA ILE A 4 -18.67 12.34 -25.39
C ILE A 4 -18.45 13.42 -24.32
N ILE A 5 -18.66 14.69 -24.67
CA ILE A 5 -18.53 15.82 -23.73
C ILE A 5 -19.66 15.76 -22.69
N GLN A 6 -20.87 15.37 -23.11
CA GLN A 6 -22.00 15.11 -22.22
C GLN A 6 -21.70 13.96 -21.25
N PHE A 7 -21.17 12.84 -21.75
CA PHE A 7 -20.81 11.66 -20.96
C PHE A 7 -19.73 11.98 -19.91
N LEU A 8 -18.67 12.69 -20.28
CA LEU A 8 -17.62 13.11 -19.33
C LEU A 8 -18.17 14.07 -18.25
N ARG A 9 -19.15 14.91 -18.60
CA ARG A 9 -19.82 15.80 -17.64
C ARG A 9 -20.67 14.99 -16.65
N GLU A 10 -21.42 14.01 -17.12
CA GLU A 10 -22.22 13.12 -16.27
C GLU A 10 -21.34 12.28 -15.32
N VAL A 11 -20.25 11.69 -15.84
CA VAL A 11 -19.27 10.94 -15.04
C VAL A 11 -18.64 11.82 -13.96
N LYS A 12 -18.27 13.07 -14.29
CA LYS A 12 -17.75 14.02 -13.30
C LYS A 12 -18.77 14.31 -12.20
N ILE A 13 -20.06 14.46 -12.54
CA ILE A 13 -21.12 14.73 -11.57
C ILE A 13 -21.31 13.52 -10.62
N GLU A 14 -21.25 12.29 -11.13
CA GLU A 14 -21.34 11.08 -10.31
C GLU A 14 -20.11 10.88 -9.42
N LEU A 15 -18.91 11.16 -9.94
CA LEU A 15 -17.66 11.10 -9.17
C LEU A 15 -17.61 12.08 -7.99
N ILE A 16 -18.38 13.18 -8.06
CA ILE A 16 -18.51 14.14 -6.95
C ILE A 16 -19.52 13.65 -5.90
N LYS A 17 -20.51 12.82 -6.28
CA LYS A 17 -21.43 12.18 -5.34
C LYS A 17 -20.77 11.05 -4.55
N VAL A 18 -19.63 10.54 -5.03
CA VAL A 18 -18.80 9.62 -4.26
C VAL A 18 -18.23 10.39 -3.06
N THR A 19 -18.57 9.94 -1.86
CA THR A 19 -17.99 10.42 -0.61
C THR A 19 -16.53 9.99 -0.54
N TRP A 20 -15.65 10.84 -1.05
CA TRP A 20 -14.20 10.68 -0.88
C TRP A 20 -13.84 10.91 0.59
N PRO A 21 -13.01 10.03 1.18
CA PRO A 21 -12.51 10.22 2.54
C PRO A 21 -11.76 11.55 2.64
N LYS A 22 -11.88 12.21 3.79
CA LYS A 22 -11.16 13.46 4.05
C LYS A 22 -9.65 13.19 4.06
N ARG A 23 -8.86 14.18 3.67
CA ARG A 23 -7.38 14.08 3.59
C ARG A 23 -6.75 13.57 4.90
N ASP A 24 -7.35 13.89 6.03
CA ASP A 24 -6.87 13.47 7.35
C ASP A 24 -7.03 11.95 7.58
N GLU A 25 -8.13 11.35 7.10
CA GLU A 25 -8.33 9.90 7.17
C GLU A 25 -7.36 9.16 6.26
N LEU A 26 -7.12 9.70 5.06
CA LEU A 26 -6.15 9.15 4.11
C LEU A 26 -4.72 9.15 4.68
N LEU A 27 -4.33 10.24 5.35
CA LEU A 27 -3.03 10.35 6.02
C LEU A 27 -2.94 9.41 7.23
N GLY A 28 -4.00 9.30 8.03
CA GLY A 28 -4.08 8.37 9.15
C GLY A 28 -3.90 6.92 8.71
N SER A 29 -4.66 6.47 7.71
CA SER A 29 -4.57 5.10 7.19
C SER A 29 -3.20 4.80 6.58
N THR A 30 -2.61 5.74 5.85
CA THR A 30 -1.28 5.54 5.25
C THR A 30 -0.18 5.47 6.32
N THR A 31 -0.29 6.26 7.39
CA THR A 31 0.69 6.25 8.49
C THR A 31 0.71 4.90 9.20
N VAL A 32 -0.46 4.31 9.47
CA VAL A 32 -0.54 2.97 10.08
C VAL A 32 0.09 1.91 9.19
N VAL A 33 -0.18 1.95 7.88
CA VAL A 33 0.41 1.02 6.91
C VAL A 33 1.93 1.15 6.86
N LEU A 34 2.47 2.37 6.89
CA LEU A 34 3.92 2.60 6.92
C LEU A 34 4.57 2.02 8.18
N ILE A 35 3.97 2.23 9.35
CA ILE A 35 4.48 1.67 10.61
C ILE A 35 4.44 0.15 10.57
N LEU A 36 3.32 -0.44 10.13
CA LEU A 36 3.17 -1.89 10.00
C LEU A 36 4.19 -2.49 9.03
N SER A 37 4.37 -1.85 7.87
CA SER A 37 5.34 -2.28 6.85
C SER A 37 6.78 -2.22 7.38
N LEU A 38 7.13 -1.19 8.16
CA LEU A 38 8.45 -1.07 8.78
C LEU A 38 8.71 -2.22 9.76
N ILE A 39 7.73 -2.53 10.63
CA ILE A 39 7.84 -3.64 11.59
C ILE A 39 8.01 -4.98 10.87
N LEU A 40 7.20 -5.24 9.84
CA LEU A 40 7.29 -6.46 9.04
C LEU A 40 8.62 -6.58 8.31
N SER A 41 9.12 -5.48 7.73
CA SER A 41 10.41 -5.44 7.06
C SER A 41 11.56 -5.81 7.99
N ILE A 42 11.56 -5.28 9.23
CA ILE A 42 12.56 -5.61 10.24
C ILE A 42 12.46 -7.09 10.61
N PHE A 43 11.25 -7.59 10.87
CA PHE A 43 11.03 -8.99 11.22
C PHE A 43 11.53 -9.95 10.14
N ILE A 44 11.14 -9.71 8.87
CA ILE A 44 11.57 -10.53 7.73
C ILE A 44 13.09 -10.43 7.56
N GLY A 45 13.69 -9.24 7.64
CA GLY A 45 15.14 -9.07 7.51
C GLY A 45 15.94 -9.83 8.58
N ILE A 46 15.43 -9.89 9.81
CA ILE A 46 16.03 -10.71 10.88
C ILE A 46 15.87 -12.20 10.54
N ALA A 47 14.67 -12.63 10.14
CA ALA A 47 14.41 -14.01 9.77
C ALA A 47 15.32 -14.49 8.62
N ASP A 48 15.44 -13.69 7.56
CA ASP A 48 16.30 -13.96 6.41
C ASP A 48 17.78 -14.08 6.82
N THR A 49 18.23 -13.22 7.74
CA THR A 49 19.60 -13.27 8.26
C THR A 49 19.85 -14.57 9.04
N ILE A 50 18.91 -14.96 9.90
CA ILE A 50 19.00 -16.19 10.68
C ILE A 50 19.02 -17.41 9.76
N ILE A 51 18.07 -17.49 8.83
CA ILE A 51 17.95 -18.61 7.88
C ILE A 51 19.22 -18.70 7.03
N SER A 52 19.69 -17.58 6.49
CA SER A 52 20.92 -17.57 5.67
C SER A 52 22.13 -18.10 6.42
N ARG A 53 22.30 -17.71 7.69
CA ARG A 53 23.40 -18.22 8.52
C ARG A 53 23.27 -19.72 8.82
N VAL A 54 22.05 -20.20 9.11
CA VAL A 54 21.79 -21.62 9.33
C VAL A 54 22.08 -22.43 8.07
N VAL A 55 21.62 -21.96 6.91
CA VAL A 55 21.88 -22.61 5.61
C VAL A 55 23.37 -22.67 5.31
N ILE A 56 24.10 -21.57 5.49
CA ILE A 56 25.56 -21.54 5.30
C ILE A 56 26.25 -22.53 6.25
N PHE A 57 25.83 -22.58 7.52
CA PHE A 57 26.41 -23.51 8.49
C PHE A 57 26.19 -24.98 8.11
N ILE A 58 25.00 -25.31 7.58
CA ILE A 58 24.68 -26.67 7.12
C ILE A 58 25.48 -27.01 5.85
N LEU A 59 25.60 -26.07 4.91
CA LEU A 59 26.29 -26.30 3.63
C LEU A 59 27.83 -26.34 3.78
N ALA A 60 28.36 -25.63 4.78
CA ALA A 60 29.79 -25.61 5.09
C ALA A 60 30.26 -26.82 5.92
N ARG A 61 29.34 -27.71 6.31
CA ARG A 61 29.64 -29.01 6.93
C ARG A 61 29.52 -30.13 5.90
#